data_AF-A0A453JV60-F1
#
_entry.id   AF-A0A453JV60-F1
#
_cell.length_a   1.000
_cell.length_b   1.000
_cell.length_c   1.000
_cell.angle_alpha   90.00
_cell.angle_beta   90.00
_cell.angle_gamma   90.00
#
_symmetry.space_group_name_H-M   'P 1'
#
loop_
_entity.id
_entity.type
_entity.pdbx_description
1 polymer ?
#
loop_
_entity_poly.entity_id
_entity_poly.type
_entity_poly.pdbx_seq_one_letter_code
_entity_poly.pdbx_strand_id
1 'polypeptide(L)'
;MGSYLAELSLLDYSCLRFLPSVVAASSLFLARLTIGPDTNPWGKEMHKLTGYKASELKDCIIAIHDLQLNRKGQSLPAIRDKYKQHRFKCVSMLLPPVEIPASYFQDLTE
;
A
#
# COMPACT_ATOMS: atom_id res chain seq x y z
N MET A 1 8.50 0.56 -5.22
CA MET A 1 7.49 1.02 -4.25
C MET A 1 6.70 -0.14 -3.66
N GLY A 2 6.04 -1.00 -4.44
CA GLY A 2 5.28 -2.14 -3.91
C GLY A 2 6.07 -3.07 -2.96
N SER A 3 7.30 -3.45 -3.32
CA SER A 3 8.16 -4.28 -2.45
C SER A 3 8.54 -3.61 -1.12
N TYR A 4 8.67 -2.28 -1.10
CA TYR A 4 8.94 -1.52 0.12
C TYR A 4 7.75 -1.59 1.09
N LEU A 5 6.53 -1.41 0.57
CA LEU A 5 5.31 -1.48 1.37
C LEU A 5 5.02 -2.90 1.87
N ALA A 6 5.28 -3.91 1.03
CA ALA A 6 5.19 -5.30 1.45
C ALA A 6 6.21 -5.62 2.56
N GLU A 7 7.46 -5.18 2.43
CA GLU A 7 8.47 -5.36 3.48
C GLU A 7 8.11 -4.60 4.77
N LEU A 8 7.50 -3.41 4.68
CA LEU A 8 6.97 -2.72 5.86
C LEU A 8 5.86 -3.51 6.56
N SER A 9 4.98 -4.17 5.81
CA SER A 9 3.90 -4.99 6.38
C SER A 9 4.44 -6.17 7.20
N LEU A 10 5.64 -6.69 6.87
CA LEU A 10 6.28 -7.77 7.64
C LEU A 10 6.71 -7.33 9.04
N LEU A 11 6.82 -6.03 9.30
CA LEU A 11 7.19 -5.50 10.62
C LEU A 11 6.01 -5.42 11.58
N ASP A 12 4.77 -5.36 11.07
CA ASP A 12 3.58 -5.21 11.91
C ASP A 12 2.83 -6.55 12.00
N TYR A 13 2.70 -7.07 13.22
CA TYR A 13 1.92 -8.28 13.50
C TYR A 13 0.46 -8.16 13.04
N SER A 14 -0.08 -6.95 12.96
CA SER A 14 -1.43 -6.68 12.44
C SER A 14 -1.59 -7.18 11.01
N CYS A 15 -0.52 -7.23 10.22
CA CYS A 15 -0.56 -7.66 8.83
C CYS A 15 -0.56 -9.18 8.66
N LEU A 16 -0.19 -9.96 9.70
CA LEU A 16 -0.22 -11.42 9.66
C LEU A 16 -1.63 -12.00 9.53
N ARG A 17 -2.66 -11.22 9.87
CA ARG A 17 -4.07 -11.62 9.71
C ARG A 17 -4.50 -11.66 8.24
N PHE A 18 -3.76 -10.99 7.34
CA PHE A 18 -4.11 -10.88 5.94
C PHE A 18 -3.38 -11.95 5.10
N LEU A 19 -4.02 -12.40 4.03
CA LEU A 19 -3.37 -13.30 3.08
C LEU A 19 -2.22 -12.58 2.36
N PRO A 20 -1.14 -13.27 1.99
CA PRO A 20 -0.04 -12.69 1.22
C PRO A 20 -0.51 -12.04 -0.10
N SER A 21 -1.53 -12.59 -0.75
CA SER A 21 -2.17 -12.03 -1.94
C SER A 21 -2.84 -10.68 -1.66
N VAL A 22 -3.55 -10.56 -0.55
CA VAL A 22 -4.20 -9.32 -0.09
C VAL A 22 -3.15 -8.25 0.24
N VAL A 23 -2.06 -8.64 0.91
CA VAL A 23 -0.93 -7.73 1.20
C VAL A 23 -0.27 -7.24 -0.09
N ALA A 24 -0.05 -8.13 -1.05
CA ALA A 24 0.51 -7.77 -2.35
C ALA A 24 -0.39 -6.80 -3.13
N ALA A 25 -1.69 -7.10 -3.20
CA ALA A 25 -2.70 -6.25 -3.84
C ALA A 25 -2.78 -4.86 -3.19
N SER A 26 -2.80 -4.81 -1.85
CA SER A 26 -2.84 -3.56 -1.06
C SER A 26 -1.57 -2.73 -1.25
N SER A 27 -0.41 -3.38 -1.28
CA SER A 27 0.88 -2.72 -1.55
C SER A 27 0.93 -2.14 -2.97
N LEU A 28 0.34 -2.82 -3.95
CA LEU A 28 0.25 -2.32 -5.32
C LEU A 28 -0.68 -1.11 -5.43
N PHE A 29 -1.83 -1.15 -4.75
CA PHE A 29 -2.77 -0.03 -4.66
C PHE A 29 -2.06 1.24 -4.16
N LEU A 30 -1.39 1.15 -3.01
CA LEU A 30 -0.69 2.26 -2.39
C LEU A 30 0.48 2.76 -3.23
N ALA A 31 1.21 1.84 -3.87
CA ALA A 31 2.29 2.21 -4.78
C ALA A 31 1.78 3.03 -5.96
N ARG A 32 0.65 2.63 -6.57
CA ARG A 32 0.02 3.38 -7.65
C ARG A 32 -0.48 4.74 -7.19
N LEU A 33 -1.16 4.79 -6.06
CA LEU A 33 -1.66 6.05 -5.49
C LEU A 33 -0.52 7.03 -5.19
N THR A 34 0.62 6.53 -4.69
CA THR A 34 1.79 7.38 -4.39
C THR A 34 2.50 7.88 -5.66
N ILE A 35 2.54 7.08 -6.73
CA ILE A 35 3.23 7.43 -7.97
C ILE A 35 2.36 8.30 -8.89
N GLY A 36 1.05 8.07 -8.90
CA GLY A 36 0.10 8.73 -9.80
C GLY A 36 -1.24 8.96 -9.11
N PRO A 37 -1.36 10.02 -8.28
CA PRO A 37 -2.58 10.31 -7.53
C PRO A 37 -3.78 10.66 -8.43
N ASP A 38 -3.52 11.16 -9.65
CA ASP A 38 -4.56 11.57 -10.61
C ASP A 38 -5.27 10.39 -11.29
N THR A 39 -4.77 9.18 -11.15
CA THR A 39 -5.36 7.96 -11.75
C THR A 39 -5.97 7.08 -10.67
N ASN A 40 -7.18 6.56 -10.90
CA ASN A 40 -7.78 5.58 -9.99
C ASN A 40 -6.84 4.38 -9.81
N PRO A 41 -6.30 4.13 -8.58
CA PRO A 41 -5.33 3.06 -8.33
C PRO A 41 -5.93 1.65 -8.47
N TRP A 42 -7.26 1.51 -8.37
CA TRP A 42 -7.98 0.24 -8.46
C TRP A 42 -9.14 0.31 -9.44
N GLY A 43 -8.84 0.12 -10.73
CA GLY A 43 -9.82 0.04 -11.80
C GLY A 43 -10.35 -1.38 -12.06
N LYS A 44 -11.29 -1.50 -13.01
CA LYS A 44 -11.88 -2.79 -13.45
C LYS A 44 -10.81 -3.82 -13.86
N GLU A 45 -9.71 -3.38 -14.47
CA GLU A 45 -8.61 -4.25 -14.88
C GLU A 45 -7.93 -4.94 -13.69
N MET A 46 -7.77 -4.23 -12.57
CA MET A 46 -7.14 -4.79 -11.37
C MET A 46 -8.04 -5.78 -10.65
N HIS A 47 -9.34 -5.50 -10.62
CA HIS A 47 -10.32 -6.46 -10.13
C HIS A 47 -10.30 -7.74 -10.97
N LYS A 48 -10.27 -7.64 -12.30
CA LYS A 48 -10.19 -8.79 -13.20
C LYS A 48 -8.89 -9.60 -13.04
N LEU A 49 -7.76 -8.92 -12.83
CA LEU A 49 -6.45 -9.58 -12.68
C LEU A 49 -6.29 -10.26 -11.32
N THR A 50 -6.75 -9.62 -10.25
CA THR A 50 -6.48 -10.08 -8.87
C THR A 50 -7.66 -10.80 -8.22
N GLY A 51 -8.87 -10.61 -8.74
CA GLY A 51 -10.13 -11.08 -8.15
C GLY A 51 -10.62 -10.25 -6.97
N TYR A 52 -9.82 -9.32 -6.43
CA TYR A 52 -10.17 -8.56 -5.23
C TYR A 52 -10.89 -7.24 -5.55
N LYS A 53 -11.90 -6.92 -4.76
CA LYS A 53 -12.50 -5.58 -4.73
C LYS A 53 -11.67 -4.64 -3.85
N ALA A 54 -11.73 -3.34 -4.14
CA ALA A 54 -11.04 -2.35 -3.32
C ALA A 54 -11.57 -2.38 -1.87
N SER A 55 -12.86 -2.60 -1.69
CA SER A 55 -13.53 -2.76 -0.40
C SER A 55 -12.94 -3.90 0.46
N GLU A 56 -12.62 -5.04 -0.14
CA GLU A 56 -12.02 -6.21 0.55
C GLU A 56 -10.57 -5.95 0.98
N LEU A 57 -9.86 -5.07 0.27
CA LEU A 57 -8.47 -4.72 0.55
C LEU A 57 -8.34 -3.57 1.56
N LYS A 58 -9.44 -2.86 1.83
CA LYS A 58 -9.46 -1.61 2.60
C LYS A 58 -8.70 -1.68 3.92
N ASP A 59 -8.97 -2.70 4.74
CA ASP A 59 -8.35 -2.83 6.07
C ASP A 59 -6.83 -3.04 5.96
N CYS A 60 -6.39 -3.81 4.96
CA CYS A 60 -4.97 -4.06 4.72
C CYS A 60 -4.27 -2.81 4.16
N ILE A 61 -4.95 -2.09 3.24
CA ILE A 61 -4.47 -0.81 2.70
C ILE A 61 -4.25 0.21 3.81
N ILE A 62 -5.23 0.38 4.71
CA ILE A 62 -5.13 1.32 5.84
C ILE A 62 -3.99 0.92 6.78
N ALA A 63 -3.88 -0.37 7.12
CA ALA A 63 -2.81 -0.86 7.99
C ALA A 63 -1.41 -0.57 7.42
N ILE A 64 -1.19 -0.83 6.12
CA ILE A 64 0.09 -0.56 5.46
C ILE A 64 0.33 0.94 5.30
N HIS A 65 -0.71 1.72 5.03
CA HIS A 65 -0.62 3.18 4.92
C HIS A 65 -0.20 3.84 6.24
N ASP A 66 -0.74 3.40 7.36
CA ASP A 66 -0.33 3.86 8.70
C ASP A 66 1.14 3.56 8.99
N LEU A 67 1.63 2.40 8.55
CA LEU A 67 3.05 2.03 8.64
C LEU A 67 3.92 2.93 7.76
N GLN A 68 3.47 3.21 6.55
CA GLN A 68 4.17 4.12 5.63
C GLN A 68 4.30 5.53 6.24
N LEU A 69 3.21 6.05 6.83
CA LEU A 69 3.18 7.34 7.54
C LEU A 69 3.89 7.35 8.89
N ASN A 70 4.38 6.21 9.37
CA ASN A 70 4.97 6.06 10.70
C ASN A 70 4.05 6.45 11.87
N ARG A 71 2.72 6.41 11.71
CA ARG A 71 1.79 6.89 12.78
C ARG A 71 1.96 6.11 14.08
N LYS A 72 2.37 4.84 14.01
CA LYS A 72 2.58 3.97 15.17
C LYS A 72 3.95 4.13 15.83
N GLY A 73 4.88 4.92 15.27
CA GLY A 73 6.23 5.12 15.82
C GLY A 73 7.14 3.87 15.88
N GLN A 74 6.66 2.72 15.41
CA GLN A 74 7.33 1.41 15.48
C GLN A 74 8.22 1.11 14.27
N SER A 75 8.40 2.06 13.35
CA SER A 75 9.17 1.78 12.13
C SER A 75 10.66 1.63 12.44
N LEU A 76 11.13 0.39 12.35
CA LEU A 76 12.55 0.08 12.32
C LEU A 76 13.17 0.78 11.09
N PRO A 77 14.17 1.68 11.30
CA PRO A 77 14.69 2.51 10.22
C PRO A 77 15.41 1.70 9.13
N ALA A 78 15.84 0.47 9.43
CA ALA A 78 16.61 -0.38 8.52
C ALA A 78 15.92 -0.59 7.15
N ILE A 79 14.60 -0.82 7.11
CA ILE A 79 13.88 -0.99 5.85
C ILE A 79 13.81 0.33 5.09
N ARG A 80 13.53 1.44 5.78
CA ARG A 80 13.54 2.77 5.16
C ARG A 80 14.91 3.09 4.58
N ASP A 81 15.98 2.88 5.35
CA ASP A 81 17.35 3.16 4.91
C ASP A 81 17.78 2.27 3.74
N LYS A 82 17.36 0.99 3.72
CA LYS A 82 17.53 0.12 2.54
C LYS A 82 16.90 0.76 1.32
N TYR A 83 15.64 1.18 1.39
CA TYR A 83 14.88 1.74 0.28
C TYR A 83 15.13 3.25 0.02
N LYS A 84 15.99 3.91 0.80
CA LYS A 84 16.55 5.24 0.49
C LYS A 84 17.67 5.16 -0.54
N GLN A 85 18.29 3.99 -0.71
CA GLN A 85 19.42 3.81 -1.62
C GLN A 85 18.99 3.98 -3.08
N HIS A 86 19.86 4.59 -3.89
CA HIS A 86 19.60 4.86 -5.31
C HIS A 86 19.28 3.59 -6.13
N ARG A 87 19.83 2.43 -5.73
CA ARG A 87 19.50 1.13 -6.36
C ARG A 87 18.01 0.77 -6.29
N PHE A 88 17.30 1.30 -5.30
CA PHE A 88 15.85 1.16 -5.13
C PHE A 88 15.09 2.44 -5.51
N LYS A 89 15.72 3.33 -6.29
CA LYS A 89 15.12 4.58 -6.78
C LYS A 89 14.61 5.49 -5.65
N CYS A 90 15.20 5.39 -4.46
CA CYS A 90 14.86 6.20 -3.29
C CYS A 90 13.36 6.17 -2.92
N VAL A 91 12.66 5.07 -3.21
CA VAL A 91 11.19 4.99 -3.07
C VAL A 91 10.66 5.24 -1.66
N SER A 92 11.50 5.04 -0.63
CA SER A 92 11.12 5.37 0.75
C SER A 92 11.04 6.87 1.04
N MET A 93 11.63 7.70 0.18
CA MET A 93 11.60 9.17 0.29
C MET A 93 10.39 9.78 -0.40
N LEU A 94 9.59 8.99 -1.13
CA LEU A 94 8.36 9.47 -1.73
C LEU A 94 7.36 9.82 -0.63
N LEU A 95 6.70 10.96 -0.78
CA LEU A 95 5.68 11.42 0.14
C LEU A 95 4.46 10.51 0.03
N PRO A 96 4.09 9.75 1.10
CA PRO A 96 2.81 9.07 1.11
C PRO A 96 1.66 10.07 0.93
N PRO A 97 0.55 9.67 0.29
CA PRO A 97 -0.67 10.45 0.33
C PRO A 97 -1.10 10.65 1.79
N VAL A 98 -1.51 11.85 2.18
CA VAL A 98 -1.89 12.17 3.58
C VAL A 98 -3.15 11.41 3.98
N GLU A 99 -4.10 11.31 3.04
CA GLU A 99 -5.36 10.61 3.19
C GLU A 99 -5.67 9.81 1.92
N ILE A 100 -6.35 8.69 2.08
CA ILE A 100 -6.87 7.89 0.98
C ILE A 100 -8.38 8.14 0.93
N PRO A 101 -8.88 8.87 -0.10
CA PRO A 101 -10.30 9.12 -0.27
C PRO A 101 -11.12 7.83 -0.20
N ALA A 102 -12.19 7.86 0.60
CA ALA A 102 -13.08 6.71 0.76
C ALA A 102 -13.78 6.31 -0.55
N SER A 103 -13.84 7.22 -1.52
CA SER A 103 -14.36 6.99 -2.88
C SER A 103 -13.62 5.89 -3.63
N TYR A 104 -12.33 5.65 -3.35
CA TYR A 104 -11.59 4.54 -3.97
C TYR A 104 -12.04 3.17 -3.49
N PHE A 105 -12.72 3.10 -2.34
CA PHE A 105 -13.25 1.86 -1.78
C PHE A 105 -14.73 1.66 -2.05
N GLN A 106 -15.39 2.63 -2.71
CA GLN A 106 -16.72 2.40 -3.23
C GLN A 106 -16.59 1.40 -4.38
N ASP A 107 -17.23 0.25 -4.21
CA ASP A 107 -17.32 -0.73 -5.28
C ASP A 107 -17.89 -0.01 -6.51
N LEU A 108 -17.23 -0.18 -7.66
CA LEU A 108 -17.83 0.19 -8.94
C LEU A 108 -19.12 -0.63 -9.07
N THR A 109 -20.23 -0.05 -8.66
CA THR A 109 -21.56 -0.58 -8.96
C THR A 109 -21.71 -0.52 -10.47
N GLU A 110 -21.67 -1.73 -11.06
CA GLU A 110 -21.95 -2.11 -12.45
C GLU A 110 -20.81 -1.96 -13.49
#